data_AF-A0A1H5Q1J8-F1
#
_entry.id   AF-A0A1H5Q1J8-F1
#
_cell.length_a   1.000
_cell.length_b   1.000
_cell.length_c   1.000
_cell.angle_alpha   90.00
_cell.angle_beta   90.00
_cell.angle_gamma   90.00
#
_symmetry.space_group_name_H-M   'P 1'
#
loop_
_entity.id
_entity.type
_entity.pdbx_description
1 polymer ?
#
loop_
_entity_poly.entity_id
_entity_poly.type
_entity_poly.pdbx_seq_one_letter_code
_entity_poly.pdbx_strand_id
1 'polypeptide(L)' 'MKIAVVGAAGMVGSRVLSEAARRGHDLLAVLRARRPAVQLAGFVLALAALVAGQLSGPSVRKGQSR' A
#
# COMPACT_ATOMS: atom_id res chain seq x y z
N MET A 1 16.57 -12.02 -27.44
CA MET A 1 15.71 -13.13 -26.96
C MET A 1 14.66 -12.59 -26.01
N LYS A 2 13.62 -13.37 -25.70
CA LYS A 2 12.65 -13.04 -24.64
C LYS A 2 13.13 -13.57 -23.29
N ILE A 3 13.14 -12.72 -22.26
CA ILE A 3 13.60 -13.06 -20.91
C ILE A 3 12.56 -12.59 -19.90
N ALA A 4 12.11 -13.51 -19.05
CA ALA A 4 11.31 -13.17 -17.88
C ALA A 4 12.19 -13.09 -16.63
N VAL A 5 12.04 -12.02 -15.83
CA VAL A 5 12.78 -11.83 -14.57
C VAL A 5 11.78 -11.77 -13.41
N VAL A 6 11.79 -12.81 -12.57
CA VAL A 6 10.99 -12.85 -11.34
C VAL A 6 11.73 -12.16 -10.20
N GLY A 7 11.04 -11.27 -9.47
CA GLY A 7 11.69 -10.44 -8.45
C GLY A 7 12.47 -9.28 -9.07
N ALA A 8 12.01 -8.76 -10.20
CA ALA A 8 12.67 -7.69 -10.95
C ALA A 8 12.93 -6.40 -10.15
N ALA A 9 12.12 -6.13 -9.11
CA ALA A 9 12.34 -4.99 -8.21
C ALA A 9 13.35 -5.26 -7.08
N GLY A 10 13.89 -6.48 -6.98
CA GLY A 10 14.89 -6.84 -5.99
C GLY A 10 16.30 -6.35 -6.34
N MET A 11 17.20 -6.47 -5.36
CA MET A 11 18.59 -5.99 -5.47
C MET A 11 19.37 -6.67 -6.61
N VAL A 12 19.09 -7.95 -6.87
CA VAL A 12 19.70 -8.72 -7.96
C VAL A 12 18.88 -8.61 -9.25
N GLY A 13 17.55 -8.77 -9.15
CA GLY A 13 16.65 -8.74 -10.30
C GLY A 13 16.76 -7.47 -11.12
N SER A 14 16.91 -6.32 -10.46
CA SER A 14 17.09 -5.02 -11.13
C SER A 14 18.38 -4.95 -11.95
N ARG A 15 19.49 -5.48 -11.44
CA ARG A 15 20.77 -5.51 -12.17
C ARG A 15 20.71 -6.43 -13.39
N VAL A 16 20.07 -7.60 -13.24
CA VAL A 16 19.84 -8.54 -14.34
C VAL A 16 18.98 -7.89 -15.42
N LEU A 17 17.91 -7.19 -15.02
CA LEU A 17 17.04 -6.47 -15.95
C LEU A 17 17.80 -5.38 -16.72
N SER A 18 18.62 -4.57 -16.02
CA SER A 18 19.44 -3.54 -16.66
C SER A 18 20.46 -4.12 -17.64
N GLU A 19 21.10 -5.23 -17.29
CA GLU A 19 22.07 -5.87 -18.17
C GLU A 19 21.40 -6.53 -19.39
N ALA A 20 20.28 -7.22 -19.19
CA ALA A 20 19.54 -7.84 -20.28
C ALA A 20 18.96 -6.78 -21.24
N ALA A 21 18.56 -5.61 -20.72
CA ALA A 21 18.15 -4.47 -21.54
C ALA A 21 19.32 -3.93 -22.37
N ARG A 22 20.50 -3.76 -21.77
CA ARG A 22 21.71 -3.33 -22.49
C ARG A 22 22.08 -4.27 -23.64
N ARG A 23 21.83 -5.57 -23.48
CA ARG A 23 22.06 -6.59 -24.51
C ARG A 23 20.96 -6.68 -25.56
N GLY A 24 19.96 -5.80 -25.52
CA GLY A 24 18.87 -5.75 -26.50
C GLY A 24 17.92 -6.94 -26.41
N HIS A 25 17.65 -7.43 -25.20
CA HIS A 25 16.68 -8.50 -24.99
C HIS A 25 15.26 -7.93 -24.79
N ASP A 26 14.25 -8.70 -25.20
CA ASP A 26 12.84 -8.42 -24.95
C ASP A 26 12.50 -8.93 -23.55
N LEU A 27 11.95 -8.07 -22.68
CA LEU A 27 11.93 -8.28 -21.23
C LEU A 27 10.50 -8.33 -20.68
N LEU A 28 10.25 -9.34 -19.84
CA LEU A 28 9.04 -9.44 -19.01
C LEU A 28 9.45 -9.40 -17.53
N ALA A 29 9.24 -8.25 -16.88
CA ALA A 29 9.52 -8.09 -15.46
C ALA A 29 8.32 -8.57 -14.62
N VAL A 30 8.53 -9.56 -13.76
CA VAL A 30 7.50 -10.06 -12.84
C VAL A 30 7.74 -9.48 -11.45
N LEU A 31 6.79 -8.67 -11.01
CA LEU A 31 6.80 -8.03 -9.69
C LEU A 31 5.65 -8.58 -8.85
N ARG A 32 5.85 -8.60 -7.53
CA ARG A 32 4.74 -8.81 -6.59
C ARG A 32 3.89 -7.54 -6.55
N ALA A 33 2.59 -7.67 -6.77
CA ALA A 33 1.65 -6.59 -6.50
C ALA A 33 1.67 -6.27 -5.00
N ARG A 34 1.99 -5.03 -4.63
CA ARG A 34 1.67 -4.52 -3.28
C ARG A 34 0.17 -4.26 -3.23
N ARG A 35 -0.45 -4.53 -2.07
CA ARG A 35 -1.87 -4.29 -1.81
C ARG A 35 -2.29 -2.87 -2.27
N PRO A 36 -3.44 -2.73 -2.94
CA PRO A 36 -3.86 -1.45 -3.51
C PRO A 36 -4.07 -0.39 -2.41
N ALA A 37 -3.80 0.88 -2.76
CA ALA A 37 -3.94 2.05 -1.88
C ALA A 37 -5.32 2.16 -1.19
N VAL A 38 -6.35 1.52 -1.74
CA VAL A 38 -7.67 1.29 -1.11
C VAL A 38 -7.54 0.78 0.33
N GLN A 39 -6.56 -0.07 0.61
CA GLN A 39 -6.37 -0.61 1.95
C GLN A 39 -5.77 0.40 2.93
N LEU A 40 -4.95 1.34 2.42
CA LEU A 40 -4.47 2.48 3.21
C LEU A 40 -5.61 3.48 3.45
N ALA A 41 -6.42 3.77 2.43
CA ALA A 41 -7.56 4.68 2.56
C ALA A 41 -8.57 4.17 3.60
N GLY A 42 -8.91 2.87 3.57
CA GLY A 42 -9.77 2.25 4.57
C GLY A 42 -9.17 2.30 5.98
N PHE A 43 -7.86 2.07 6.12
CA PHE A 43 -7.18 2.18 7.41
C PHE A 43 -7.18 3.62 7.95
N VAL A 44 -6.90 4.62 7.11
CA VAL A 44 -6.92 6.04 7.50
C VAL A 44 -8.33 6.47 7.90
N LEU A 45 -9.36 6.04 7.17
CA LEU A 45 -10.75 6.35 7.50
C LEU A 45 -11.17 5.69 8.82
N ALA A 46 -10.81 4.43 9.02
CA ALA A 46 -11.09 3.71 10.27
C ALA A 46 -10.36 4.33 11.47
N LEU A 47 -9.09 4.73 11.30
CA LEU A 47 -8.32 5.44 12.31
C LEU A 47 -8.95 6.80 12.65
N ALA A 48 -9.36 7.57 11.64
CA ALA A 48 -10.00 8.86 11.85
C ALA A 48 -11.34 8.72 12.60
N ALA A 49 -12.16 7.73 12.26
CA ALA A 49 -13.41 7.44 12.96
C ALA A 49 -13.18 7.02 14.41
N LEU A 50 -12.16 6.19 14.68
CA LEU A 50 -11.79 5.80 16.03
C LEU A 50 -11.35 7.01 16.86
N VAL A 51 -10.48 7.86 16.31
CA VAL A 51 -10.01 9.08 16.99
C VAL A 51 -11.16 10.05 17.26
N ALA A 52 -12.06 10.25 16.30
CA ALA A 52 -13.25 11.08 16.49
C ALA A 52 -14.19 10.54 17.58
N GLY A 53 -14.32 9.21 17.69
CA GLY A 53 -15.07 8.55 18.76
C GLY A 53 -14.48 8.78 20.15
N GLN A 54 -13.15 8.80 20.29
CA GLN A 54 -12.46 9.06 21.56
C GLN A 54 -12.54 10.53 22.02
N LEU A 55 -12.76 11.46 21.09
CA LEU A 55 -12.94 12.88 21.37
C LEU A 55 -14.38 13.24 21.78
N SER A 56 -15.35 12.35 21.51
CA SER A 56 -16.69 12.45 22.08
C SER A 56 -16.67 11.91 23.51
N GLY A 57 -16.21 12.73 24.46
CA GLY A 57 -16.30 12.44 25.89
C GLY A 57 -17.75 12.18 26.33
N PRO A 58 -17.97 11.50 27.47
CA PRO A 58 -19.30 11.12 27.93
C PRO A 58 -20.17 12.37 28.13
N SER A 59 -21.18 12.54 27.28
CA SER A 59 -22.18 13.61 27.42
C SER A 59 -22.88 13.46 28.77
N VAL A 60 -22.50 14.28 29.75
CA VAL A 60 -23.21 14.43 31.01
C VAL A 60 -24.59 14.99 30.69
N ARG A 61 -25.59 14.11 30.72
CA ARG A 61 -27.01 14.42 30.58
C ARG A 61 -27.47 15.17 31.83
N LYS A 62 -27.26 16.50 31.89
CA LYS A 62 -27.89 17.32 32.94
C LYS A 62 -29.40 17.32 32.70
N GLY A 63 -30.11 16.75 33.67
CA GLY A 63 -31.53 16.50 33.63
C GLY A 63 -32.36 17.78 33.52
N GLN A 64 -33.38 17.68 32.68
CA GLN A 64 -34.77 17.88 33.06
C GLN A 64 -34.99 18.17 34.56
N SER A 65 -35.19 19.44 34.89
CA SER A 65 -35.82 19.90 36.12
C SER A 65 -36.66 21.12 35.70
N ARG A 66 -37.94 20.87 35.42
CA ARG A 66 -39.09 21.28 36.25
C ARG A 66 -39.36 22.78 36.11
#